data_AF-A0AAX4HPB4-F1
#
_entry.id   AF-A0AAX4HPB4-F1
#
_cell.length_a   1.000
_cell.length_b   1.000
_cell.length_c   1.000
_cell.angle_alpha   90.00
_cell.angle_beta   90.00
_cell.angle_gamma   90.00
#
_symmetry.space_group_name_H-M   'P 1'
#
loop_
_entity.id
_entity.type
_entity.pdbx_description
1 polymer ?
#
loop_
_entity_poly.entity_id
_entity_poly.type
_entity_poly.pdbx_seq_one_letter_code
_entity_poly.pdbx_strand_id
1 'polypeptide(L)'
;MIKSIILASIMSTSALAATIVPFERDVARIDRYNYITARNDASTVFRTEYGADDNAVLFKRGFSFTNFGPNDIVPTEPNDSFEYPTRDFFFVTDDGAKRDTYLWMTDYVGSGRTSDYFETMLVFLPRVGQMHVEEQDQNLIVTLNTGEEMVVFKKYKTLIGGVMTEQPVDLNPDRAQRKFAQIDYTGKGIMLRSDAKGADPRLAKTVTVFKKGLPGCKIPGPTFWTQDGHPKFKFVNDEDAYTVIKDKCGAQYMPEI
;
A
#
# COMPACT_ATOMS: atom_id res chain seq x y z
N MET A 1 -33.88 33.41 -37.89
CA MET A 1 -33.87 33.59 -36.42
C MET A 1 -33.87 32.20 -35.78
N ILE A 2 -32.71 31.64 -35.45
CA ILE A 2 -32.59 30.41 -34.69
C ILE A 2 -31.53 30.69 -33.61
N LYS A 3 -31.98 30.83 -32.35
CA LYS A 3 -31.11 31.00 -31.19
C LYS A 3 -30.67 29.62 -30.74
N SER A 4 -29.40 29.26 -30.99
CA SER A 4 -28.78 28.10 -30.35
C SER A 4 -28.54 28.41 -28.87
N ILE A 5 -29.19 27.63 -28.01
CA ILE A 5 -28.95 27.60 -26.56
C ILE A 5 -27.85 26.57 -26.32
N ILE A 6 -26.66 27.04 -25.95
CA ILE A 6 -25.59 26.16 -25.46
C ILE A 6 -25.79 26.01 -23.96
N LEU A 7 -26.22 24.82 -23.53
CA LEU A 7 -26.27 24.41 -22.14
C LEU A 7 -24.83 24.10 -21.69
N ALA A 8 -24.24 24.96 -20.86
CA ALA A 8 -23.01 24.66 -20.16
C ALA A 8 -23.33 23.79 -18.93
N SER A 9 -23.05 22.49 -19.01
CA SER A 9 -23.08 21.61 -17.84
C SER A 9 -21.95 22.02 -16.90
N ILE A 10 -22.32 22.66 -15.79
CA ILE A 10 -21.43 22.91 -14.66
C ILE A 10 -21.24 21.56 -13.96
N MET A 11 -20.12 20.88 -14.24
CA MET A 11 -19.69 19.77 -13.41
C MET A 11 -19.14 20.34 -12.10
N SER A 12 -19.96 20.30 -11.05
CA SER A 12 -19.50 20.53 -9.68
C SER A 12 -18.54 19.41 -9.30
N THR A 13 -17.24 19.68 -9.38
CA THR A 13 -16.23 18.88 -8.69
C THR A 13 -16.35 19.19 -7.19
N SER A 14 -17.15 18.40 -6.49
CA SER A 14 -17.11 18.32 -5.04
C SER A 14 -15.73 17.80 -4.65
N ALA A 15 -14.79 18.70 -4.34
CA ALA A 15 -13.54 18.32 -3.70
C ALA A 15 -13.91 17.86 -2.28
N LEU A 16 -14.11 16.55 -2.12
CA LEU A 16 -14.09 15.93 -0.81
C LEU A 16 -12.69 16.18 -0.25
N ALA A 17 -12.60 17.03 0.77
CA ALA A 17 -11.35 17.20 1.49
C ALA A 17 -11.08 15.89 2.21
N ALA A 18 -10.00 15.19 1.84
CA ALA A 18 -9.57 13.98 2.53
C ALA A 18 -9.43 14.29 4.03
N THR A 19 -10.14 13.54 4.87
CA THR A 19 -10.07 13.73 6.32
C THR A 19 -8.77 13.12 6.82
N ILE A 20 -7.79 13.94 7.20
CA ILE A 20 -6.53 13.43 7.73
C ILE A 20 -6.77 12.88 9.15
N VAL A 21 -6.62 11.57 9.31
CA VAL A 21 -6.61 10.91 10.63
C VAL A 21 -5.20 11.07 11.22
N PRO A 22 -5.01 11.75 12.37
CA PRO A 22 -3.67 11.94 12.92
C PRO A 22 -3.06 10.62 13.42
N PHE A 23 -1.74 10.49 13.36
CA PHE A 23 -1.06 9.41 14.07
C PHE A 23 -1.31 9.52 15.58
N GLU A 24 -1.44 8.38 16.24
CA GLU A 24 -1.56 8.34 17.71
C GLU A 24 -0.19 8.46 18.39
N ARG A 25 0.88 8.12 17.66
CA ARG A 25 2.25 8.05 18.18
C ARG A 25 3.27 7.95 17.05
N ASP A 26 4.53 8.10 17.43
CA ASP A 26 5.66 7.95 16.51
C ASP A 26 6.05 6.49 16.29
N VAL A 27 5.98 5.67 17.34
CA VAL A 27 6.41 4.27 17.38
C VAL A 27 5.37 3.41 18.10
N ALA A 28 5.15 2.18 17.63
CA ALA A 28 4.21 1.24 18.23
C ALA A 28 4.60 0.86 19.68
N ARG A 29 3.62 0.56 20.54
CA ARG A 29 3.89 0.14 21.95
C ARG A 29 4.64 -1.17 22.08
N ILE A 30 4.44 -2.06 21.12
CA ILE A 30 5.03 -3.39 21.13
C ILE A 30 5.84 -3.60 19.86
N ASP A 31 7.01 -4.19 20.03
CA ASP A 31 7.92 -4.45 18.91
C ASP A 31 7.47 -5.66 18.09
N ARG A 32 6.74 -6.58 18.72
CA ARG A 32 6.30 -7.85 18.14
C ARG A 32 4.91 -8.23 18.64
N TYR A 33 4.12 -8.79 17.74
CA TYR A 33 2.85 -9.44 18.04
C TYR A 33 3.05 -10.96 18.18
N ASN A 34 2.32 -11.57 19.11
CA ASN A 34 2.31 -13.02 19.29
C ASN A 34 1.40 -13.72 18.31
N TYR A 35 0.25 -13.11 18.03
CA TYR A 35 -0.63 -13.55 16.97
C TYR A 35 -1.28 -12.35 16.29
N ILE A 36 -1.74 -12.58 15.07
CA ILE A 36 -2.47 -11.61 14.25
C ILE A 36 -3.88 -12.16 14.10
N THR A 37 -4.87 -11.28 14.15
CA THR A 37 -6.27 -11.62 13.94
C THR A 37 -6.97 -10.49 13.18
N ALA A 38 -8.07 -10.81 12.52
CA ALA A 38 -8.83 -9.87 11.72
C ALA A 38 -10.29 -9.82 12.20
N ARG A 39 -10.94 -8.66 12.05
CA ARG A 39 -12.38 -8.49 12.27
C ARG A 39 -13.01 -7.81 11.05
N ASN A 40 -14.23 -8.24 10.70
CA ASN A 40 -15.01 -7.69 9.59
C ASN A 40 -16.23 -6.92 10.14
N ASP A 41 -16.09 -6.34 11.34
CA ASP A 41 -17.15 -5.62 12.03
C ASP A 41 -17.53 -4.32 11.33
N ALA A 42 -16.55 -3.65 10.70
CA ALA A 42 -16.75 -2.40 9.98
C ALA A 42 -17.26 -2.57 8.53
N SER A 43 -16.99 -3.70 7.88
CA SER A 43 -17.24 -3.89 6.44
C SER A 43 -17.28 -5.36 6.04
N THR A 44 -18.04 -5.67 4.99
CA THR A 44 -17.99 -6.97 4.30
C THR A 44 -16.94 -7.02 3.18
N VAL A 45 -16.34 -5.87 2.83
CA VAL A 45 -15.42 -5.71 1.69
C VAL A 45 -13.95 -5.72 2.14
N PHE A 46 -13.65 -5.07 3.27
CA PHE A 46 -12.32 -5.04 3.89
C PHE A 46 -12.37 -5.55 5.33
N ARG A 47 -11.21 -5.86 5.90
CA ARG A 47 -11.06 -6.35 7.27
C ARG A 47 -10.20 -5.40 8.06
N THR A 48 -10.52 -5.19 9.33
CA THR A 48 -9.63 -4.50 10.27
C THR A 48 -8.68 -5.53 10.86
N GLU A 49 -7.39 -5.25 10.79
CA GLU A 49 -6.33 -6.14 11.27
C GLU A 49 -5.87 -5.73 12.66
N TYR A 50 -5.62 -6.72 13.51
CA TYR A 50 -5.16 -6.55 14.89
C TYR A 50 -3.98 -7.48 15.18
N GLY A 51 -3.11 -7.05 16.08
CA GLY A 51 -2.08 -7.88 16.65
C GLY A 51 -2.20 -7.89 18.17
N ALA A 52 -1.83 -9.00 18.77
CA ALA A 52 -1.93 -9.19 20.22
C ALA A 52 -0.56 -9.33 20.89
N ASP A 53 -0.43 -8.84 22.12
CA ASP A 53 0.73 -9.09 22.99
C ASP A 53 0.60 -10.42 23.77
N ASP A 54 1.49 -10.63 24.76
CA ASP A 54 1.50 -11.82 25.63
C ASP A 54 0.25 -11.93 26.51
N ASN A 55 -0.42 -10.81 26.75
CA ASN A 55 -1.62 -10.73 27.58
C ASN A 55 -2.91 -10.73 26.74
N ALA A 56 -2.81 -11.02 25.45
CA ALA A 56 -3.91 -10.96 24.49
C ALA A 56 -4.56 -9.56 24.37
N VAL A 57 -3.85 -8.49 24.73
CA VAL A 57 -4.30 -7.12 24.47
C VAL A 57 -4.18 -6.85 22.98
N LEU A 58 -5.29 -6.46 22.36
CA LEU A 58 -5.34 -6.18 20.92
C LEU A 58 -4.93 -4.74 20.61
N PHE A 59 -4.04 -4.61 19.64
CA PHE A 59 -3.61 -3.34 19.05
C PHE A 59 -4.01 -3.34 17.59
N LYS A 60 -4.62 -2.24 17.11
CA LYS A 60 -4.97 -2.09 15.70
C LYS A 60 -3.70 -2.09 14.86
N ARG A 61 -3.69 -2.84 13.75
CA ARG A 61 -2.57 -2.91 12.79
C ARG A 61 -2.88 -2.27 11.45
N GLY A 62 -4.15 -1.94 11.20
CA GLY A 62 -4.59 -1.31 9.96
C GLY A 62 -5.76 -2.06 9.35
N PHE A 63 -5.79 -2.19 8.04
CA PHE A 63 -6.87 -2.88 7.32
C PHE A 63 -6.37 -3.56 6.06
N SER A 64 -7.10 -4.57 5.60
CA SER A 64 -6.74 -5.38 4.45
C SER A 64 -7.93 -5.66 3.54
N PHE A 65 -7.63 -5.91 2.26
CA PHE A 65 -8.57 -6.53 1.33
C PHE A 65 -7.82 -7.38 0.30
N THR A 66 -8.50 -8.41 -0.19
CA THR A 66 -7.96 -9.32 -1.21
C THR A 66 -8.73 -9.18 -2.50
N ASN A 67 -8.04 -8.91 -3.60
CA ASN A 67 -8.57 -8.96 -4.96
C ASN A 67 -8.60 -10.42 -5.44
N PHE A 68 -9.78 -10.85 -5.87
CA PHE A 68 -10.07 -12.16 -6.44
C PHE A 68 -10.64 -11.99 -7.85
N GLY A 69 -10.32 -12.92 -8.74
CA GLY A 69 -10.85 -12.93 -10.10
C GLY A 69 -12.28 -13.48 -10.24
N PRO A 70 -12.79 -13.59 -11.47
CA PRO A 70 -12.15 -13.09 -12.69
C PRO A 70 -12.33 -11.57 -12.85
N ASN A 71 -11.24 -10.85 -13.11
CA ASN A 71 -11.20 -9.44 -13.50
C ASN A 71 -9.89 -9.13 -14.25
N ASP A 72 -9.68 -7.89 -14.67
CA ASP A 72 -8.49 -7.51 -15.45
C ASP A 72 -7.17 -7.67 -14.68
N ILE A 73 -7.21 -7.68 -13.34
CA ILE A 73 -6.02 -7.78 -12.49
C ILE A 73 -5.73 -9.23 -12.11
N VAL A 74 -6.76 -9.97 -11.73
CA VAL A 74 -6.70 -11.40 -11.43
C VAL A 74 -7.60 -12.11 -12.44
N PRO A 75 -7.03 -12.64 -13.55
CA PRO A 75 -7.84 -13.12 -14.67
C PRO A 75 -8.56 -14.45 -14.41
N THR A 76 -8.16 -15.18 -13.37
CA THR A 76 -8.67 -16.51 -13.04
C THR A 76 -9.77 -16.45 -11.98
N GLU A 77 -10.86 -17.18 -12.20
CA GLU A 77 -11.91 -17.35 -11.19
C GLU A 77 -11.41 -18.22 -10.01
N PRO A 78 -11.76 -17.86 -8.76
CA PRO A 78 -11.56 -18.73 -7.61
C PRO A 78 -12.20 -20.09 -7.83
N ASN A 79 -11.49 -21.14 -7.45
CA ASN A 79 -12.02 -22.49 -7.43
C ASN A 79 -12.31 -22.91 -5.97
N ASP A 80 -12.87 -24.11 -5.76
CA ASP A 80 -13.16 -24.64 -4.42
C ASP A 80 -11.90 -24.97 -3.60
N SER A 81 -10.71 -24.85 -4.18
CA SER A 81 -9.43 -24.97 -3.46
C SER A 81 -8.98 -23.61 -2.94
N PHE A 82 -8.07 -23.56 -1.97
CA PHE A 82 -7.40 -22.30 -1.59
C PHE A 82 -6.19 -21.97 -2.49
N GLU A 83 -6.06 -22.67 -3.62
CA GLU A 83 -4.95 -22.61 -4.56
C GLU A 83 -5.41 -21.91 -5.84
N TYR A 84 -5.72 -20.62 -5.72
CA TYR A 84 -6.01 -19.75 -6.87
C TYR A 84 -5.26 -18.42 -6.74
N PRO A 85 -4.98 -17.74 -7.87
CA PRO A 85 -4.29 -16.46 -7.84
C PRO A 85 -5.04 -15.37 -7.08
N THR A 86 -4.29 -14.52 -6.37
CA THR A 86 -4.80 -13.37 -5.63
C THR A 86 -3.81 -12.21 -5.67
N ARG A 87 -4.32 -11.01 -5.40
CA ARG A 87 -3.52 -9.89 -4.92
C ARG A 87 -4.08 -9.42 -3.59
N ASP A 88 -3.26 -9.53 -2.55
CA ASP A 88 -3.59 -9.03 -1.21
C ASP A 88 -3.04 -7.62 -1.02
N PHE A 89 -3.84 -6.76 -0.40
CA PHE A 89 -3.43 -5.43 0.05
C PHE A 89 -3.59 -5.38 1.56
N PHE A 90 -2.51 -5.00 2.25
CA PHE A 90 -2.51 -4.77 3.69
C PHE A 90 -1.93 -3.40 4.00
N PHE A 91 -2.80 -2.48 4.38
CA PHE A 91 -2.45 -1.12 4.77
C PHE A 91 -2.11 -1.14 6.26
N VAL A 92 -0.82 -1.19 6.55
CA VAL A 92 -0.29 -1.31 7.91
C VAL A 92 -0.16 0.07 8.53
N THR A 93 -0.63 0.20 9.77
CA THR A 93 -0.38 1.31 10.69
C THR A 93 -0.33 0.69 12.09
N ASP A 94 0.79 0.03 12.40
CA ASP A 94 0.92 -0.75 13.65
C ASP A 94 0.73 0.16 14.87
N ASP A 95 -0.31 -0.11 15.66
CA ASP A 95 -0.68 0.64 16.86
C ASP A 95 -0.82 2.16 16.63
N GLY A 96 -1.29 2.56 15.43
CA GLY A 96 -1.46 3.97 15.06
C GLY A 96 -0.13 4.74 14.89
N ALA A 97 0.99 4.04 14.71
CA ALA A 97 2.32 4.63 14.73
C ALA A 97 2.82 5.15 13.38
N LYS A 98 3.41 6.35 13.36
CA LYS A 98 3.99 6.98 12.17
C LYS A 98 5.10 6.15 11.52
N ARG A 99 6.04 5.63 12.30
CA ARG A 99 7.20 4.87 11.79
C ARG A 99 6.79 3.57 11.08
N ASP A 100 5.82 2.88 11.66
CA ASP A 100 5.40 1.53 11.28
C ASP A 100 4.13 1.58 10.39
N THR A 101 4.13 2.52 9.42
CA THR A 101 3.05 2.73 8.45
C THR A 101 3.53 2.48 7.03
N TYR A 102 2.91 1.54 6.32
CA TYR A 102 3.25 1.15 4.95
C TYR A 102 2.13 0.33 4.32
N LEU A 103 2.13 0.23 2.99
CA LEU A 103 1.30 -0.73 2.26
C LEU A 103 2.13 -1.97 1.95
N TRP A 104 1.68 -3.13 2.41
CA TRP A 104 2.21 -4.43 2.04
C TRP A 104 1.28 -5.08 1.02
N MET A 105 1.86 -5.64 -0.04
CA MET A 105 1.13 -6.31 -1.10
C MET A 105 1.72 -7.69 -1.37
N THR A 106 0.86 -8.65 -1.64
CA THR A 106 1.26 -10.02 -1.97
C THR A 106 0.59 -10.43 -3.26
N ASP A 107 1.40 -10.67 -4.29
CA ASP A 107 0.94 -11.36 -5.50
C ASP A 107 1.16 -12.86 -5.30
N TYR A 108 0.09 -13.63 -5.39
CA TYR A 108 0.10 -15.09 -5.29
C TYR A 108 -0.50 -15.71 -6.55
N VAL A 109 0.11 -16.80 -7.02
CA VAL A 109 -0.27 -17.49 -8.26
C VAL A 109 -1.11 -18.74 -8.03
N GLY A 110 -1.54 -19.03 -6.80
CA GLY A 110 -2.36 -20.21 -6.52
C GLY A 110 -1.61 -21.55 -6.55
N SER A 111 -0.33 -21.61 -6.16
CA SER A 111 0.49 -22.83 -6.27
C SER A 111 0.54 -23.73 -5.02
N GLY A 112 -0.07 -23.31 -3.92
CA GLY A 112 0.03 -23.93 -2.60
C GLY A 112 1.37 -23.67 -1.87
N ARG A 113 2.28 -22.86 -2.44
CA ARG A 113 3.65 -22.69 -1.92
C ARG A 113 3.95 -21.24 -1.53
N THR A 114 4.40 -21.02 -0.29
CA THR A 114 4.86 -19.71 0.20
C THR A 114 6.01 -19.13 -0.63
N SER A 115 6.86 -19.99 -1.22
CA SER A 115 7.95 -19.54 -2.08
C SER A 115 7.47 -18.81 -3.34
N ASP A 116 6.21 -19.01 -3.75
CA ASP A 116 5.61 -18.36 -4.90
C ASP A 116 4.91 -17.04 -4.55
N TYR A 117 5.08 -16.52 -3.33
CA TYR A 117 4.58 -15.22 -2.95
C TYR A 117 5.54 -14.14 -3.45
N PHE A 118 5.00 -13.12 -4.12
CA PHE A 118 5.75 -11.97 -4.61
C PHE A 118 5.37 -10.77 -3.75
N GLU A 119 6.15 -10.58 -2.69
CA GLU A 119 5.90 -9.58 -1.67
C GLU A 119 6.45 -8.22 -2.12
N THR A 120 5.63 -7.19 -2.01
CA THR A 120 5.97 -5.80 -2.31
C THR A 120 5.58 -4.94 -1.12
N MET A 121 6.48 -4.08 -0.65
CA MET A 121 6.20 -3.14 0.43
C MET A 121 6.47 -1.71 -0.03
N LEU A 122 5.51 -0.84 0.22
CA LEU A 122 5.50 0.56 -0.20
C LEU A 122 5.40 1.47 1.04
N VAL A 123 6.36 2.38 1.20
CA VAL A 123 6.30 3.49 2.16
C VAL A 123 6.08 4.77 1.38
N PHE A 124 5.07 5.56 1.76
CA PHE A 124 4.83 6.87 1.15
C PHE A 124 5.25 7.99 2.08
N LEU A 125 5.84 9.05 1.51
CA LEU A 125 6.29 10.26 2.21
C LEU A 125 5.74 11.50 1.48
N PRO A 126 5.30 12.56 2.19
CA PRO A 126 5.29 12.73 3.65
C PRO A 126 4.23 11.87 4.35
N ARG A 127 4.46 11.59 5.63
CA ARG A 127 3.53 10.95 6.56
C ARG A 127 2.81 12.03 7.36
N VAL A 128 1.64 12.45 6.87
CA VAL A 128 0.79 13.47 7.48
C VAL A 128 -0.34 12.90 8.34
N GLY A 129 -0.71 11.63 8.11
CA GLY A 129 -1.74 10.94 8.90
C GLY A 129 -1.75 9.41 8.69
N GLN A 130 -2.62 8.72 9.42
CA GLN A 130 -2.85 7.28 9.28
C GLN A 130 -3.56 6.97 7.97
N MET A 131 -3.22 5.82 7.39
CA MET A 131 -4.00 5.27 6.30
C MET A 131 -5.37 4.85 6.82
N HIS A 132 -6.42 5.16 6.08
CA HIS A 132 -7.78 4.74 6.41
C HIS A 132 -8.59 4.47 5.15
N VAL A 133 -9.72 3.81 5.34
CA VAL A 133 -10.61 3.41 4.27
C VAL A 133 -12.05 3.79 4.62
N GLU A 134 -12.75 4.31 3.63
CA GLU A 134 -14.16 4.65 3.71
C GLU A 134 -14.93 3.96 2.59
N GLU A 135 -16.12 3.48 2.92
CA GLU A 135 -17.06 2.97 1.95
C GLU A 135 -17.91 4.09 1.37
N GLN A 136 -17.82 4.32 0.05
CA GLN A 136 -18.63 5.31 -0.66
C GLN A 136 -19.27 4.68 -1.89
N ASP A 137 -20.60 4.53 -1.89
CA ASP A 137 -21.36 3.89 -2.97
C ASP A 137 -20.77 2.52 -3.39
N GLN A 138 -20.24 2.43 -4.61
CA GLN A 138 -19.62 1.23 -5.19
C GLN A 138 -18.10 1.16 -4.99
N ASN A 139 -17.51 2.11 -4.26
CA ASN A 139 -16.06 2.29 -4.13
C ASN A 139 -15.59 2.28 -2.68
N LEU A 140 -14.37 1.81 -2.46
CA LEU A 140 -13.60 2.13 -1.27
C LEU A 140 -12.71 3.32 -1.61
N ILE A 141 -12.78 4.37 -0.79
CA ILE A 141 -11.84 5.48 -0.84
C ILE A 141 -10.78 5.17 0.21
N VAL A 142 -9.56 4.90 -0.24
CA VAL A 142 -8.42 4.65 0.64
C VAL A 142 -7.54 5.89 0.63
N THR A 143 -7.47 6.55 1.78
CA THR A 143 -6.57 7.68 1.99
C THR A 143 -5.23 7.15 2.46
N LEU A 144 -4.18 7.42 1.70
CA LEU A 144 -2.81 7.11 2.05
C LEU A 144 -2.33 8.02 3.18
N ASN A 145 -1.21 7.65 3.80
CA ASN A 145 -0.55 8.45 4.83
C ASN A 145 0.00 9.79 4.34
N THR A 146 0.06 10.01 3.02
CA THR A 146 0.32 11.32 2.38
C THR A 146 -0.90 12.23 2.35
N GLY A 147 -2.09 11.74 2.74
CA GLY A 147 -3.37 12.42 2.55
C GLY A 147 -3.92 12.31 1.12
N GLU A 148 -3.22 11.62 0.23
CA GLU A 148 -3.67 11.36 -1.13
C GLU A 148 -4.56 10.11 -1.19
N GLU A 149 -5.50 10.07 -2.13
CA GLU A 149 -6.48 9.00 -2.21
C GLU A 149 -6.20 8.03 -3.37
N MET A 150 -6.53 6.77 -3.15
CA MET A 150 -6.70 5.75 -4.18
C MET A 150 -8.13 5.21 -4.11
N VAL A 151 -8.70 4.91 -5.28
CA VAL A 151 -10.09 4.48 -5.42
C VAL A 151 -10.13 3.02 -5.82
N VAL A 152 -10.80 2.21 -5.01
CA VAL A 152 -10.93 0.77 -5.22
C VAL A 152 -12.39 0.44 -5.54
N PHE A 153 -12.64 -0.31 -6.60
CA PHE A 153 -14.01 -0.76 -6.89
C PHE A 153 -14.40 -1.91 -5.96
N LYS A 154 -15.46 -1.77 -5.17
CA LYS A 154 -15.80 -2.73 -4.08
C LYS A 154 -16.00 -4.16 -4.55
N LYS A 155 -16.62 -4.36 -5.73
CA LYS A 155 -17.00 -5.69 -6.22
C LYS A 155 -15.78 -6.57 -6.54
N TYR A 156 -14.79 -6.00 -7.22
CA TYR A 156 -13.61 -6.72 -7.69
C TYR A 156 -12.34 -6.38 -6.90
N LYS A 157 -12.41 -5.36 -6.04
CA LYS A 157 -11.30 -4.83 -5.25
C LYS A 157 -10.10 -4.44 -6.13
N THR A 158 -10.40 -3.89 -7.29
CA THR A 158 -9.44 -3.39 -8.27
C THR A 158 -9.24 -1.89 -8.11
N LEU A 159 -8.02 -1.40 -8.33
CA LEU A 159 -7.74 0.03 -8.35
C LEU A 159 -8.30 0.64 -9.64
N ILE A 160 -9.20 1.59 -9.50
CA ILE A 160 -9.89 2.25 -10.63
C ILE A 160 -9.60 3.75 -10.72
N GLY A 161 -8.84 4.32 -9.78
CA GLY A 161 -8.47 5.72 -9.81
C GLY A 161 -7.64 6.20 -8.61
N GLY A 162 -7.39 7.50 -8.57
CA GLY A 162 -6.57 8.16 -7.54
C GLY A 162 -5.08 8.20 -7.91
N VAL A 163 -4.22 8.15 -6.90
CA VAL A 163 -2.75 8.29 -7.08
C VAL A 163 -2.01 6.99 -7.39
N MET A 164 -2.71 5.87 -7.48
CA MET A 164 -2.13 4.56 -7.76
C MET A 164 -2.88 3.87 -8.90
N THR A 165 -2.12 3.19 -9.75
CA THR A 165 -2.66 2.27 -10.75
C THR A 165 -1.97 0.92 -10.62
N GLU A 166 -2.66 -0.13 -11.06
CA GLU A 166 -2.14 -1.49 -10.99
C GLU A 166 -2.22 -2.20 -12.33
N GLN A 167 -1.30 -3.12 -12.55
CA GLN A 167 -1.29 -4.05 -13.68
C GLN A 167 -1.62 -5.48 -13.21
N PRO A 168 -1.96 -6.39 -14.13
CA PRO A 168 -2.34 -7.75 -13.78
C PRO A 168 -1.27 -8.50 -12.99
N VAL A 169 -1.70 -9.46 -12.16
CA VAL A 169 -0.80 -10.40 -11.49
C VAL A 169 -0.04 -11.21 -12.55
N ASP A 170 1.28 -11.32 -12.41
CA ASP A 170 2.11 -12.06 -13.36
C ASP A 170 2.04 -13.56 -13.09
N LEU A 171 1.19 -14.26 -13.86
CA LEU A 171 0.97 -15.70 -13.78
C LEU A 171 1.95 -16.53 -14.63
N ASN A 172 3.09 -15.97 -15.05
CA ASN A 172 4.08 -16.72 -15.83
C ASN A 172 4.45 -18.03 -15.12
N PRO A 173 4.35 -19.22 -15.76
CA PRO A 173 4.68 -20.48 -15.12
C PRO A 173 6.13 -20.53 -14.63
N ASP A 174 7.05 -19.84 -15.32
CA ASP A 174 8.43 -19.69 -14.88
C ASP A 174 8.56 -18.62 -13.78
N ARG A 175 8.71 -19.11 -12.53
CA ARG A 175 8.93 -18.29 -11.33
C ARG A 175 10.12 -17.34 -11.44
N ALA A 176 11.15 -17.67 -12.23
CA ALA A 176 12.29 -16.78 -12.41
C ALA A 176 11.93 -15.53 -13.21
N GLN A 177 10.99 -15.66 -14.14
CA GLN A 177 10.54 -14.59 -15.05
C GLN A 177 9.35 -13.80 -14.51
N ARG A 178 8.61 -14.34 -13.54
CA ARG A 178 7.53 -13.61 -12.86
C ARG A 178 8.02 -12.29 -12.28
N LYS A 179 7.19 -11.26 -12.44
CA LYS A 179 7.37 -9.92 -11.90
C LYS A 179 6.64 -9.76 -10.57
N PHE A 180 7.14 -8.84 -9.76
CA PHE A 180 6.43 -8.36 -8.56
C PHE A 180 5.22 -7.51 -8.96
N ALA A 181 4.37 -7.19 -7.98
CA ALA A 181 3.21 -6.33 -8.18
C ALA A 181 3.60 -5.06 -8.96
N GLN A 182 3.00 -4.90 -10.13
CA GLN A 182 3.29 -3.80 -11.03
C GLN A 182 2.33 -2.65 -10.69
N ILE A 183 2.84 -1.73 -9.87
CA ILE A 183 2.10 -0.64 -9.27
C ILE A 183 2.82 0.66 -9.60
N ASP A 184 2.09 1.59 -10.20
CA ASP A 184 2.57 2.92 -10.54
C ASP A 184 1.93 3.94 -9.62
N TYR A 185 2.77 4.72 -8.93
CA TYR A 185 2.36 5.82 -8.06
C TYR A 185 2.59 7.16 -8.77
N THR A 186 1.51 7.92 -8.93
CA THR A 186 1.49 9.22 -9.63
C THR A 186 1.19 10.40 -8.71
N GLY A 187 1.24 10.17 -7.40
CA GLY A 187 1.08 11.21 -6.39
C GLY A 187 2.23 12.21 -6.36
N LYS A 188 2.05 13.29 -5.60
CA LYS A 188 3.01 14.38 -5.43
C LYS A 188 4.16 14.01 -4.49
N GLY A 189 3.92 13.04 -3.61
CA GLY A 189 4.88 12.53 -2.64
C GLY A 189 5.99 11.66 -3.25
N ILE A 190 6.65 10.92 -2.38
CA ILE A 190 7.67 9.92 -2.70
C ILE A 190 7.11 8.55 -2.30
N MET A 191 7.33 7.55 -3.15
CA MET A 191 7.09 6.14 -2.82
C MET A 191 8.43 5.40 -2.73
N LEU A 192 8.72 4.80 -1.59
CA LEU A 192 9.80 3.86 -1.40
C LEU A 192 9.26 2.45 -1.61
N ARG A 193 9.88 1.68 -2.51
CA ARG A 193 9.45 0.32 -2.84
C ARG A 193 10.54 -0.69 -2.53
N SER A 194 10.15 -1.77 -1.87
CA SER A 194 11.00 -2.93 -1.60
C SER A 194 10.27 -4.20 -2.02
N ASP A 195 10.97 -5.14 -2.65
CA ASP A 195 10.38 -6.35 -3.21
C ASP A 195 11.16 -7.60 -2.74
N ALA A 196 10.46 -8.68 -2.41
CA ALA A 196 11.07 -9.96 -2.03
C ALA A 196 10.21 -11.17 -2.41
N LYS A 197 10.84 -12.28 -2.84
CA LYS A 197 10.14 -13.52 -3.20
C LYS A 197 10.05 -14.44 -1.99
N GLY A 198 8.84 -14.75 -1.53
CA GLY A 198 8.57 -15.66 -0.41
C GLY A 198 9.28 -15.27 0.89
N ALA A 199 9.56 -13.97 1.07
CA ALA A 199 10.34 -13.44 2.16
C ALA A 199 9.94 -11.99 2.44
N ASP A 200 10.36 -11.46 3.59
CA ASP A 200 10.08 -10.09 4.01
C ASP A 200 10.78 -9.06 3.09
N PRO A 201 10.04 -8.14 2.42
CA PRO A 201 10.62 -7.10 1.58
C PRO A 201 11.58 -6.17 2.29
N ARG A 202 11.53 -6.04 3.62
CA ARG A 202 12.49 -5.22 4.38
C ARG A 202 13.90 -5.80 4.37
N LEU A 203 14.05 -7.09 4.05
CA LEU A 203 15.34 -7.75 3.87
C LEU A 203 15.86 -7.64 2.42
N ALA A 204 15.15 -6.95 1.54
CA ALA A 204 15.60 -6.78 0.16
C ALA A 204 16.93 -6.00 0.11
N LYS A 205 17.78 -6.36 -0.85
CA LYS A 205 19.10 -5.73 -1.04
C LYS A 205 18.99 -4.25 -1.41
N THR A 206 17.89 -3.86 -2.05
CA THR A 206 17.68 -2.51 -2.58
C THR A 206 16.27 -2.04 -2.35
N VAL A 207 16.12 -0.77 -1.99
CA VAL A 207 14.88 -0.01 -2.04
C VAL A 207 14.92 0.91 -3.24
N THR A 208 13.85 0.97 -4.01
CA THR A 208 13.70 1.91 -5.13
C THR A 208 12.85 3.10 -4.70
N VAL A 209 13.39 4.30 -4.86
CA VAL A 209 12.72 5.58 -4.62
C VAL A 209 12.05 6.02 -5.91
N PHE A 210 10.75 6.27 -5.84
CA PHE A 210 9.94 6.79 -6.94
C PHE A 210 9.40 8.18 -6.58
N LYS A 211 9.50 9.10 -7.54
CA LYS A 211 8.81 10.39 -7.53
C LYS A 211 8.28 10.64 -8.93
N LYS A 212 7.07 11.20 -9.03
CA LYS A 212 6.42 11.49 -10.31
C LYS A 212 7.35 12.24 -11.27
N GLY A 213 7.44 11.75 -12.51
CA GLY A 213 8.23 12.37 -13.57
C GLY A 213 9.74 12.10 -13.50
N LEU A 214 10.21 11.32 -12.52
CA LEU A 214 11.61 10.92 -12.39
C LEU A 214 11.76 9.41 -12.58
N PRO A 215 12.92 8.94 -13.10
CA PRO A 215 13.23 7.51 -13.09
C PRO A 215 13.32 6.98 -11.67
N GLY A 216 13.24 5.66 -11.47
CA GLY A 216 13.46 5.07 -10.15
C GLY A 216 14.92 5.15 -9.71
N CYS A 217 15.18 5.59 -8.48
CA CYS A 217 16.52 5.63 -7.88
C CYS A 217 16.71 4.46 -6.90
N LYS A 218 17.75 3.64 -7.07
CA LYS A 218 18.01 2.47 -6.22
C LYS A 218 19.00 2.80 -5.12
N ILE A 219 18.63 2.49 -3.87
CA ILE A 219 19.45 2.68 -2.66
C ILE A 219 19.57 1.32 -1.95
N PRO A 220 20.72 0.99 -1.30
CA PRO A 220 20.83 -0.21 -0.48
C PRO A 220 19.73 -0.31 0.59
N GLY A 221 19.09 -1.47 0.72
CA GLY A 221 18.01 -1.72 1.67
C GLY A 221 18.38 -1.39 3.13
N PRO A 222 19.58 -1.75 3.63
CA PRO A 222 20.02 -1.41 4.99
C PRO A 222 20.10 0.10 5.26
N THR A 223 20.01 0.96 4.26
CA THR A 223 19.88 2.40 4.46
C THR A 223 18.53 2.78 5.09
N PHE A 224 17.45 2.08 4.74
CA PHE A 224 16.09 2.38 5.23
C PHE A 224 15.62 1.45 6.35
N TRP A 225 16.16 0.24 6.43
CA TRP A 225 15.69 -0.79 7.35
C TRP A 225 16.72 -1.10 8.43
N THR A 226 16.27 -1.25 9.67
CA THR A 226 17.08 -1.87 10.73
C THR A 226 17.43 -3.31 10.33
N GLN A 227 18.54 -3.85 10.86
CA GLN A 227 19.07 -5.17 10.46
C GLN A 227 19.06 -6.18 11.61
N ASP A 228 18.51 -5.78 12.74
CA ASP A 228 18.37 -6.55 13.98
C ASP A 228 16.91 -7.02 14.14
N GLY A 229 16.76 -8.30 14.53
CA GLY A 229 15.46 -8.89 14.83
C GLY A 229 14.45 -8.77 13.69
N HIS A 230 13.36 -8.04 13.93
CA HIS A 230 12.32 -7.73 12.95
C HIS A 230 12.61 -6.37 12.31
N PRO A 231 13.04 -6.30 11.04
CA PRO A 231 13.40 -5.04 10.41
C PRO A 231 12.30 -3.98 10.53
N LYS A 232 12.68 -2.77 10.90
CA LYS A 232 11.78 -1.60 11.00
C LYS A 232 12.28 -0.47 10.12
N PHE A 233 11.39 0.42 9.71
CA PHE A 233 11.79 1.65 9.05
C PHE A 233 12.61 2.51 10.02
N LYS A 234 13.77 3.01 9.60
CA LYS A 234 14.68 3.74 10.49
C LYS A 234 14.18 5.12 10.89
N PHE A 235 13.32 5.73 10.08
CA PHE A 235 13.00 7.15 10.20
C PHE A 235 11.61 7.36 10.79
N VAL A 236 11.57 7.96 11.98
CA VAL A 236 10.34 8.48 12.58
C VAL A 236 9.94 9.79 11.87
N ASN A 237 10.92 10.67 11.67
CA ASN A 237 10.76 11.95 10.97
C ASN A 237 11.00 11.77 9.47
N ASP A 238 10.23 12.48 8.64
CA ASP A 238 10.36 12.35 7.19
C ASP A 238 11.58 13.14 6.68
N GLU A 239 11.96 14.20 7.38
CA GLU A 239 13.10 15.07 7.10
C GLU A 239 14.43 14.31 7.09
N ASP A 240 14.57 13.33 7.99
CA ASP A 240 15.75 12.46 8.05
C ASP A 240 15.79 11.53 6.82
N ALA A 241 14.63 10.96 6.45
CA ALA A 241 14.51 10.15 5.24
C ALA A 241 14.80 10.99 3.98
N TYR A 242 14.30 12.23 3.92
CA TYR A 242 14.56 13.16 2.83
C TYR A 242 16.03 13.53 2.71
N THR A 243 16.72 13.73 3.83
CA THR A 243 18.16 14.00 3.81
C THR A 243 18.93 12.86 3.14
N VAL A 244 18.58 11.61 3.47
CA VAL A 244 19.16 10.42 2.86
C VAL A 244 18.80 10.29 1.38
N ILE A 245 17.54 10.50 1.02
CA ILE A 245 17.08 10.45 -0.38
C ILE A 245 17.77 11.54 -1.20
N LYS A 246 17.92 12.76 -0.67
CA LYS A 246 18.62 13.86 -1.32
C LYS A 246 20.09 13.54 -1.56
N ASP A 247 20.78 12.98 -0.55
CA ASP A 247 22.18 12.57 -0.67
C ASP A 247 22.38 11.49 -1.73
N LYS A 248 21.48 10.50 -1.81
CA LYS A 248 21.63 9.34 -2.70
C LYS A 248 21.03 9.52 -4.09
N CYS A 249 19.94 10.28 -4.23
CA CYS A 249 19.19 10.41 -5.47
C CYS A 249 19.18 11.83 -6.05
N GLY A 250 19.54 12.84 -5.25
CA GLY A 250 19.56 14.25 -5.65
C GLY A 250 18.34 15.06 -5.18
N ALA A 251 18.48 16.39 -5.21
CA ALA A 251 17.49 17.33 -4.68
C ALA A 251 16.14 17.30 -5.41
N GLN A 252 16.11 16.88 -6.68
CA GLN A 252 14.89 16.74 -7.47
C GLN A 252 13.90 15.71 -6.90
N TYR A 253 14.36 14.79 -6.04
CA TYR A 253 13.48 13.82 -5.37
C TYR A 253 12.74 14.38 -4.17
N MET A 254 13.04 15.59 -3.71
CA MET A 254 12.36 16.17 -2.53
C MET A 254 10.89 16.46 -2.83
N PRO A 255 9.97 16.28 -1.86
CA PRO A 255 8.57 16.65 -2.06
C PRO A 255 8.46 18.17 -2.31
N GLU A 256 7.50 18.55 -3.14
CA GLU A 256 7.06 19.94 -3.25
C GLU A 256 6.12 20.17 -2.05
N ILE A 257 6.65 20.77 -0.98
CA ILE A 257 5.90 21.08 0.24
C ILE A 257 5.07 22.34 0.00
#